data_AF-A0A4R7LJV4-F1
#
_entry.id   AF-A0A4R7LJV4-F1
#
_cell.length_a   1.000
_cell.length_b   1.000
_cell.length_c   1.000
_cell.angle_alpha   90.00
_cell.angle_beta   90.00
_cell.angle_gamma   90.00
#
_symmetry.space_group_name_H-M   'P 1'
#
loop_
_entity.id
_entity.type
_entity.pdbx_description
1 polymer ?
#
loop_
_entity_poly.entity_id
_entity_poly.type
_entity_poly.pdbx_seq_one_letter_code
_entity_poly.pdbx_strand_id
1 'polypeptide(L)' 'MKIGILTSDGDCPVLSAVISGAVPQGIAIDGDEFVWLFDGWRRVVEGGCHHLLMESTRLLINPLIRGTHVRKQRVRCP' A
#
# COMPACT_ATOMS: atom_id res chain seq x y z
N MET A 1 14.50 1.26 8.51
CA MET A 1 13.44 2.18 9.03
C MET A 1 12.07 1.61 8.73
N LYS A 2 10.99 2.13 9.33
CA LYS A 2 9.61 1.68 9.08
C LYS A 2 8.85 2.72 8.26
N ILE A 3 8.42 2.35 7.06
CA ILE A 3 7.82 3.25 6.06
C ILE A 3 6.35 2.87 5.84
N GLY A 4 5.45 3.83 6.06
CA GLY A 4 4.02 3.67 5.81
C GLY A 4 3.61 4.13 4.41
N ILE A 5 2.93 3.26 3.67
CA ILE A 5 2.33 3.57 2.37
C ILE A 5 0.83 3.79 2.58
N LEU A 6 0.39 5.01 2.26
CA LEU A 6 -1.00 5.45 2.31
C LEU A 6 -1.48 5.77 0.90
N THR A 7 -2.56 5.13 0.47
CA THR A 7 -3.19 5.38 -0.84
C THR A 7 -4.57 6.00 -0.61
N SER A 8 -4.77 7.25 -1.00
CA SER A 8 -6.08 7.93 -0.82
C SER A 8 -7.07 7.62 -1.95
N ASP A 9 -6.56 7.40 -3.17
CA ASP A 9 -7.34 7.10 -4.35
C ASP A 9 -7.26 5.61 -4.70
N GLY A 10 -8.23 5.13 -5.50
CA GLY A 10 -8.48 3.70 -5.70
C GLY A 10 -7.41 3.00 -6.53
N ASP A 11 -7.74 1.81 -7.04
CA ASP A 11 -6.84 1.00 -7.89
C ASP A 11 -6.36 1.75 -9.14
N CYS A 12 -5.30 2.53 -8.96
CA CYS A 12 -4.55 3.13 -10.03
C CYS A 12 -3.46 2.13 -10.43
N PRO A 13 -3.44 1.68 -11.70
CA PRO A 13 -2.44 0.75 -12.22
C PRO A 13 -1.00 1.21 -11.94
N VAL A 14 -0.79 2.53 -12.04
CA VAL A 14 0.50 3.17 -11.89
C VAL A 14 0.98 3.06 -10.44
N LEU A 15 0.11 3.36 -9.47
CA LEU A 15 0.47 3.33 -8.06
C LEU A 15 0.84 1.91 -7.60
N SER A 16 0.09 0.91 -8.08
CA SER A 16 0.40 -0.49 -7.81
C SER A 16 1.79 -0.88 -8.34
N ALA A 17 2.13 -0.46 -9.56
CA ALA A 17 3.43 -0.73 -10.15
C ALA A 17 4.59 -0.06 -9.38
N VAL A 18 4.38 1.18 -8.92
CA VAL A 18 5.37 1.91 -8.10
C VAL A 18 5.64 1.15 -6.80
N ILE A 19 4.59 0.68 -6.11
CA ILE A 19 4.74 -0.05 -4.84
C ILE A 19 5.43 -1.39 -5.07
N SER A 20 5.08 -2.11 -6.15
CA SER A 20 5.74 -3.37 -6.53
C SER A 20 7.21 -3.21 -6.91
N GLY A 21 7.66 -2.01 -7.30
CA GLY A 21 9.07 -1.73 -7.57
C GLY A 21 9.83 -1.26 -6.32
N ALA A 22 9.28 -0.29 -5.58
CA ALA A 22 9.97 0.36 -4.48
C ALA A 22 10.10 -0.53 -3.24
N VAL A 23 9.05 -1.29 -2.89
CA VAL A 23 9.04 -2.07 -1.64
C VAL A 23 10.05 -3.22 -1.67
N PRO A 24 10.11 -4.08 -2.71
CA PRO A 24 11.11 -5.13 -2.78
C PRO A 24 12.54 -4.57 -2.74
N GLN A 25 12.78 -3.44 -3.40
CA GLN A 25 14.08 -2.79 -3.42
C GLN A 25 14.46 -2.26 -2.04
N GLY A 26 13.58 -1.53 -1.36
CA GLY A 26 13.86 -0.99 -0.02
C GLY A 26 14.03 -2.09 1.03
N ILE A 27 13.30 -3.21 0.93
CA ILE A 27 13.51 -4.37 1.81
C ILE A 27 14.89 -5.00 1.54
N ALA A 28 15.22 -5.25 0.28
CA ALA A 28 16.41 -6.02 -0.09
C ALA A 28 17.73 -5.22 0.03
N ILE A 29 17.69 -3.91 -0.24
CA ILE A 29 18.88 -3.05 -0.27
C ILE A 29 19.03 -2.28 1.05
N ASP A 30 17.96 -1.62 1.49
CA ASP A 30 18.01 -0.69 2.62
C ASP A 30 17.63 -1.35 3.96
N GLY A 31 17.11 -2.58 3.92
CA GLY A 31 16.61 -3.29 5.11
C GLY A 31 15.39 -2.63 5.73
N ASP A 32 14.62 -1.88 4.94
CA ASP A 32 13.44 -1.17 5.40
C ASP A 32 12.22 -2.09 5.55
N GLU A 33 11.40 -1.80 6.56
CA GLU A 33 10.10 -2.43 6.75
C GLU A 33 9.01 -1.54 6.15
N PHE A 34 8.19 -2.12 5.27
CA PHE A 34 7.06 -1.40 4.68
C PHE A 34 5.75 -1.85 5.30
N VAL A 35 4.87 -0.87 5.56
CA VAL A 35 3.51 -1.13 6.03
C VAL A 35 2.49 -0.42 5.15
N TRP A 36 1.38 -1.10 4.90
CA TRP A 36 0.24 -0.59 4.16
C TRP A 36 -0.84 -0.08 5.12
N LEU A 37 -1.32 1.14 4.86
CA LEU A 37 -2.41 1.78 5.58
C LEU A 37 -3.72 1.61 4.80
N PHE A 38 -4.30 0.42 4.93
CA PHE A 38 -5.51 -0.01 4.21
C PHE A 38 -6.76 0.71 4.74
N ASP A 39 -7.63 1.26 3.88
CA ASP A 39 -8.73 2.18 4.25
C ASP A 39 -8.29 3.62 4.57
N GLY A 40 -7.18 4.06 3.99
CA GLY A 40 -6.84 5.49 3.97
C GLY A 40 -6.62 6.06 5.37
N TRP A 41 -7.02 7.32 5.54
CA TRP A 41 -6.83 8.10 6.77
C TRP A 41 -7.54 7.50 7.98
N ARG A 42 -8.63 6.76 7.79
CA ARG A 42 -9.30 6.09 8.91
C ARG A 42 -8.36 5.14 9.64
N ARG A 43 -7.59 4.36 8.89
CA ARG A 43 -6.66 3.39 9.48
C ARG A 43 -5.50 4.04 10.21
N VAL A 44 -5.06 5.20 9.72
CA VAL A 44 -4.03 6.01 10.37
C VAL A 44 -4.51 6.43 11.76
N VAL A 45 -5.75 6.87 11.87
CA VAL A 45 -6.36 7.25 13.16
C VAL A 45 -6.59 6.04 14.06
N GLU A 46 -7.03 4.90 13.49
CA GLU A 46 -7.25 3.65 14.23
C GLU A 46 -5.93 2.92 14.60
N GLY A 47 -4.77 3.40 14.14
CA GLY A 47 -3.46 2.77 14.39
C GLY A 47 -3.26 1.42 13.68
N GLY A 48 -4.12 1.08 12.72
CA GLY A 48 -4.02 -0.16 11.98
C GLY A 48 -2.99 -0.08 10.86
N CYS A 49 -2.22 -1.14 10.66
CA CYS A 49 -1.32 -1.28 9.51
C CYS A 49 -1.19 -2.76 9.10
N HIS A 50 -0.80 -3.02 7.86
CA HIS A 50 -0.49 -4.36 7.35
C HIS A 50 0.95 -4.39 6.86
N HIS A 51 1.73 -5.40 7.25
CA HIS A 51 3.08 -5.54 6.71
C HIS A 51 3.03 -5.86 5.21
N LEU A 52 3.84 -5.15 4.43
CA LEU A 52 4.04 -5.43 3.02
C LEU A 52 5.25 -6.34 2.86
N LEU A 53 4.97 -7.60 2.51
CA LEU A 53 6.01 -8.57 2.18
C LEU A 53 6.35 -8.47 0.70
N MET A 54 7.59 -8.85 0.37
CA MET A 54 8.09 -8.87 -1.00
C MET A 54 7.19 -9.68 -1.94
N GLU A 55 6.60 -10.77 -1.45
CA GLU A 55 5.65 -11.61 -2.19
C GLU A 55 4.29 -10.93 -2.41
N SER A 56 3.75 -10.27 -1.38
CA SER A 56 2.42 -9.65 -1.42
C SER A 56 2.38 -8.48 -2.40
N THR A 57 3.49 -7.76 -2.54
CA THR A 57 3.59 -6.62 -3.47
C THR A 57 3.55 -7.04 -4.93
N ARG A 58 3.93 -8.26 -5.30
CA ARG A 58 3.83 -8.76 -6.68
C ARG A 58 2.38 -9.00 -7.11
N LEU A 59 1.46 -9.22 -6.16
CA LEU A 59 0.05 -9.43 -6.44
C LEU A 59 -0.67 -8.11 -6.79
N LEU A 60 -0.12 -6.95 -6.41
CA LEU A 60 -0.72 -5.64 -6.68
C LEU A 60 -0.77 -5.29 -8.18
N ILE A 61 0.14 -5.84 -8.99
CA ILE A 61 0.09 -5.66 -10.44
C ILE A 61 -0.84 -6.65 -11.14
N ASN A 62 -1.35 -7.67 -10.44
CA ASN A 62 -2.23 -8.67 -11.03
C ASN A 62 -3.63 -8.07 -11.29
N PRO A 63 -4.07 -7.97 -12.56
CA PRO A 63 -5.38 -7.40 -12.89
C PRO A 63 -6.56 -8.21 -12.33
N LEU A 64 -6.38 -9.48 -11.98
CA LEU A 64 -7.41 -10.32 -11.36
C LEU A 64 -7.61 -10.04 -9.86
N ILE A 65 -6.66 -9.37 -9.20
CA ILE A 65 -6.64 -9.22 -7.73
C ILE A 65 -6.68 -7.74 -7.30
N ARG A 66 -6.30 -6.79 -8.17
CA ARG A 66 -6.21 -5.33 -7.88
C ARG A 66 -7.34 -4.77 -7.00
N GLY A 67 -8.59 -5.03 -7.37
CA GLY A 67 -9.81 -4.59 -6.68
C GLY A 67 -9.94 -4.91 -5.18
N THR A 68 -9.16 -5.86 -4.67
CA THR A 68 -9.27 -6.34 -3.28
C THR A 68 -8.30 -5.65 -2.30
N HIS A 69 -7.27 -4.95 -2.81
CA HIS A 69 -6.19 -4.43 -1.97
C HIS A 69 -6.19 -2.90 -1.81
N VAL A 70 -6.84 -2.14 -2.71
CA VAL A 70 -6.88 -0.67 -2.66
C VAL A 70 -8.31 -0.17 -2.54
N ARG A 71 -8.77 0.03 -1.29
CA ARG A 71 -10.10 0.63 -1.04
C ARG A 71 -10.04 2.15 -1.14
N LYS A 72 -10.91 2.73 -1.97
CA LYS A 72 -11.12 4.19 -2.00
C LYS A 72 -11.73 4.66 -0.68
N GLN A 73 -11.10 5.63 -0.05
CA GLN A 73 -11.74 6.40 1.02
C GLN A 73 -11.94 7.84 0.56
N ARG A 74 -13.21 8.28 0.49
CA ARG A 74 -13.52 9.71 0.35
C ARG A 74 -13.57 10.33 1.74
N VAL A 75 -12.66 11.27 2.00
CA VAL A 75 -12.76 12.15 3.16
C VAL A 75 -13.65 13.33 2.76
N ARG A 76 -14.81 13.49 3.42
CA ARG A 76 -15.57 14.73 3.31
C ARG A 76 -14.95 15.75 4.26
N CYS A 77 -14.46 16.85 3.71
CA CYS A 77 -14.20 18.04 4.51
C CYS A 77 -15.53 18.61 5.00
N PRO A 78 -15.59 19.15 6.23
CA PRO A 78 -16.76 19.89 6.71
C PRO A 78 -17.05 21.12 5.86
#